data_AF-A0A972NYV2-F1
#
_entry.id   AF-A0A972NYV2-F1
#
_cell.length_a   1.000
_cell.length_b   1.000
_cell.length_c   1.000
_cell.angle_alpha   90.00
_cell.angle_beta   90.00
_cell.angle_gamma   90.00
#
_symmetry.space_group_name_H-M   'P 1'
#
loop_
_entity.id
_entity.type
_entity.pdbx_description
1 polymer ?
#
loop_
_entity_poly.entity_id
_entity_poly.type
_entity_poly.pdbx_seq_one_letter_code
_entity_poly.pdbx_strand_id
1 'polypeptide(L)' 'MLNPREFATLMLVKDAAEHAELDRADLETLLERQLVKLEKLASGHQHPCITESGYFLLNAVTQLH' A
#
# COMPACT_ATOMS: atom_id res chain seq x y z
N MET A 1 -1.86 -14.22 4.58
CA MET A 1 -0.46 -13.84 4.27
C MET A 1 -0.49 -13.05 2.99
N LEU A 2 0.36 -12.03 2.85
CA LEU A 2 0.45 -11.29 1.59
C LEU A 2 1.16 -12.14 0.54
N ASN A 3 0.65 -12.13 -0.68
CA ASN A 3 1.37 -12.71 -1.81
C ASN A 3 2.49 -11.74 -2.29
N PRO A 4 3.48 -12.21 -3.09
CA PRO A 4 4.58 -11.35 -3.54
C PRO A 4 4.15 -10.08 -4.29
N ARG A 5 3.03 -10.14 -5.03
CA ARG A 5 2.49 -9.02 -5.78
C ARG A 5 1.85 -7.99 -4.86
N GLU A 6 1.01 -8.43 -3.93
CA GLU A 6 0.42 -7.57 -2.90
C GLU A 6 1.51 -6.86 -2.07
N PHE A 7 2.59 -7.57 -1.75
CA PHE A 7 3.73 -6.98 -1.05
C PHE A 7 4.44 -5.92 -1.90
N ALA A 8 4.66 -6.17 -3.19
CA ALA A 8 5.22 -5.18 -4.11
C ALA A 8 4.32 -3.93 -4.24
N THR A 9 3.00 -4.12 -4.37
CA THR A 9 2.02 -3.03 -4.37
C THR A 9 2.10 -2.22 -3.08
N LEU A 10 2.22 -2.86 -1.91
CA LEU A 10 2.39 -2.17 -0.63
C LEU A 10 3.69 -1.35 -0.57
N MET A 11 4.78 -1.86 -1.13
CA MET A 11 6.05 -1.10 -1.25
C MET A 11 5.89 0.12 -2.18
N LEU A 12 5.24 -0.05 -3.33
CA LEU A 12 5.00 1.05 -4.28
C LEU A 12 4.14 2.16 -3.67
N VAL A 13 3.12 1.79 -2.88
CA VAL A 13 2.29 2.74 -2.14
C VAL A 13 3.11 3.47 -1.06
N LYS A 14 3.99 2.78 -0.34
CA LYS A 14 4.88 3.41 0.65
C LYS A 14 5.79 4.46 0.01
N ASP A 15 6.36 4.16 -1.15
CA ASP A 15 7.30 5.04 -1.83
C ASP A 15 6.62 6.12 -2.68
N ALA A 16 5.29 6.27 -2.53
CA ALA A 16 4.47 7.27 -3.21
C ALA A 16 4.72 7.32 -4.72
N ALA A 17 4.78 6.15 -5.36
CA ALA A 17 4.97 6.06 -6.80
C ALA A 17 3.68 6.52 -7.52
N GLU A 18 3.47 7.84 -7.60
CA GLU A 18 2.28 8.49 -8.19
C GLU A 18 2.06 8.09 -9.66
N HIS A 19 3.10 7.58 -10.33
CA HIS A 19 3.07 7.13 -11.71
C HIS A 19 3.06 5.60 -11.87
N ALA A 20 3.13 4.83 -10.78
CA ALA A 20 3.01 3.38 -10.88
C ALA A 20 1.54 3.01 -11.11
N GLU A 21 1.28 2.25 -12.18
CA GLU A 21 -0.02 1.61 -12.36
C GLU A 21 -0.16 0.53 -11.30
N LEU A 22 -0.91 0.84 -10.24
CA LEU A 22 -1.22 -0.10 -9.17
C LEU A 22 -2.38 -1.00 -9.61
N ASP A 23 -2.19 -2.31 -9.51
CA ASP A 23 -3.24 -3.27 -9.76
C ASP A 23 -4.40 -3.07 -8.77
N ARG A 24 -5.61 -2.91 -9.31
CA ARG A 24 -6.79 -2.60 -8.51
C ARG A 24 -7.15 -3.73 -7.54
N ALA A 25 -7.00 -4.99 -7.94
CA ALA A 25 -7.37 -6.12 -7.09
C ALA A 25 -6.41 -6.28 -5.91
N ASP A 26 -5.12 -6.04 -6.13
CA ASP A 26 -4.14 -6.00 -5.04
C ASP A 26 -4.41 -4.81 -4.11
N LEU A 27 -4.72 -3.64 -4.67
CA LEU A 27 -5.04 -2.45 -3.87
C LEU A 27 -6.31 -2.64 -3.03
N GLU A 28 -7.36 -3.23 -3.60
CA GLU A 28 -8.60 -3.59 -2.88
C GLU A 28 -8.28 -4.58 -1.73
N THR A 29 -7.44 -5.58 -1.98
CA THR A 29 -7.00 -6.52 -0.94
C THR A 29 -6.23 -5.82 0.19
N LEU A 30 -5.37 -4.84 -0.13
CA LEU A 30 -4.62 -4.08 0.88
C LEU A 30 -5.52 -3.13 1.68
N LEU A 31 -6.56 -2.58 1.06
CA LEU A 31 -7.59 -1.76 1.71
C LEU A 31 -8.44 -2.61 2.67
N GLU A 32 -8.91 -3.79 2.23
CA GLU A 32 -9.66 -4.73 3.08
C GLU A 32 -8.87 -5.15 4.32
N ARG A 33 -7.55 -5.31 4.16
CA ARG A 33 -6.63 -5.65 5.26
C ARG A 33 -6.19 -4.46 6.09
N GLN A 34 -6.64 -3.24 5.78
CA GLN A 34 -6.28 -2.00 6.46
C GLN A 34 -4.77 -1.70 6.45
N LEU A 35 -4.05 -2.17 5.43
CA LEU A 35 -2.62 -1.89 5.22
C LEU A 35 -2.40 -0.62 4.40
N VAL A 36 -3.41 -0.24 3.62
CA VAL A 36 -3.48 0.99 2.84
C VAL A 36 -4.81 1.67 3.16
N LYS A 37 -4.86 2.98 3.01
CA LYS A 37 -6.06 3.81 3.06
C LYS A 37 -6.12 4.70 1.82
N LEU A 38 -7.32 5.11 1.41
CA LEU A 38 -7.49 6.12 0.38
C LEU A 38 -7.63 7.50 1.03
N GLU A 39 -6.68 8.38 0.77
CA GLU A 39 -6.75 9.78 1.17
C GLU A 39 -7.33 10.63 0.04
N LYS A 40 -8.19 11.58 0.39
CA LYS A 40 -8.77 12.50 -0.59
C LYS A 40 -7.86 13.73 -0.71
N LEU A 41 -7.25 13.91 -1.88
CA LEU A 41 -6.48 15.10 -2.19
C LEU A 41 -7.40 16.31 -2.34
N ALA A 42 -6.83 17.51 -2.15
CA ALA A 42 -7.56 18.77 -2.37
C ALA A 42 -8.11 18.91 -3.79
N SER A 43 -7.50 18.23 -4.76
CA SER A 43 -7.97 18.14 -6.15
C SER A 43 -9.22 17.24 -6.34
N GLY A 44 -9.70 16.58 -5.28
CA GLY A 44 -10.82 15.66 -5.32
C GLY A 44 -10.45 14.22 -5.68
N HIS A 45 -9.22 13.98 -6.13
CA HIS A 45 -8.70 12.65 -6.43
C HIS A 45 -8.42 11.85 -5.15
N GLN A 46 -8.61 10.53 -5.22
CA GLN A 46 -8.21 9.62 -4.15
C GLN A 46 -6.79 9.11 -4.42
N HIS A 47 -5.95 9.15 -3.39
CA HIS A 47 -4.58 8.67 -3.44
C HIS A 47 -4.39 7.58 -2.37
N PRO A 48 -3.87 6.40 -2.74
CA PRO A 48 -3.57 5.37 -1.77
C PRO A 48 -2.35 5.75 -0.92
N CYS A 49 -2.50 5.68 0.39
CA CYS A 49 -1.45 5.94 1.38
C CYS A 49 -1.30 4.73 2.30
N ILE A 50 -0.06 4.41 2.66
CA ILE A 50 0.21 3.35 3.64
C ILE A 50 -0.37 3.70 5.02
N THR A 51 -0.94 2.72 5.71
CA THR A 51 -1.36 2.87 7.11
C THR A 51 -0.20 2.58 8.06
N GLU A 52 -0.38 2.88 9.34
CA GLU A 52 0.58 2.48 10.37
C GLU A 52 0.77 0.95 10.40
N SER A 53 -0.32 0.18 10.29
CA SER A 53 -0.27 -1.28 10.20
C SER A 53 0.51 -1.78 8.99
N GLY A 54 0.31 -1.16 7.82
CA GLY A 54 1.10 -1.43 6.61
C GLY A 54 2.58 -1.16 6.82
N TYR A 55 2.92 -0.04 7.45
CA TYR A 55 4.29 0.34 7.75
C TYR A 55 4.97 -0.65 8.71
N PHE A 56 4.29 -1.05 9.79
CA PHE A 56 4.79 -2.06 10.72
C PHE A 56 5.04 -3.41 10.03
N LEU A 57 4.14 -3.84 9.15
CA LEU A 57 4.30 -5.08 8.40
C LEU A 57 5.53 -5.02 7.50
N LEU A 58 5.71 -3.93 6.74
CA LEU A 58 6.90 -3.76 5.90
C LEU A 58 8.18 -3.76 6.75
N ASN A 59 8.19 -3.03 7.86
CA ASN A 59 9.36 -2.94 8.74
C ASN A 59 9.71 -4.31 9.35
N ALA A 60 8.72 -5.09 9.77
CA ALA A 60 8.92 -6.43 10.32
C ALA A 60 9.57 -7.39 9.30
N VAL A 61 9.24 -7.27 8.02
CA VAL A 61 9.83 -8.07 6.95
C VAL A 61 11.24 -7.59 6.60
N THR A 62 11.49 -6.28 6.59
CA THR A 62 12.83 -5.74 6.30
C THR A 62 13.84 -5.94 7.42
N GLN A 63 13.39 -6.06 8.68
CA GLN A 63 14.27 -6.37 9.81
C GLN A 63 14.63 -7.85 9.94
N LEU A 64 14.03 -8.73 9.12
CA LEU A 64 14.27 -10.18 9.14
C LEU A 64 15.38 -10.63 8.17
N HIS A 65 16.09 -9.69 7.54
CA HIS A 65 17.18 -9.97 6.60
C HIS A 65 18.56 -9.61 7.16
#